data_AF-A0A8J8P3M0-F1
#
_entry.id   AF-A0A8J8P3M0-F1
#
_cell.length_a   1.000
_cell.length_b   1.000
_cell.length_c   1.000
_cell.angle_alpha   90.00
_cell.angle_beta   90.00
_cell.angle_gamma   90.00
#
_symmetry.space_group_name_H-M   'P 1'
#
loop_
_entity.id
_entity.type
_entity.pdbx_description
1 polymer ?
#
loop_
_entity_poly.entity_id
_entity_poly.type
_entity_poly.pdbx_seq_one_letter_code
_entity_poly.pdbx_strand_id
1 'polypeptide(L)'
;MYLIWGMMNDLSFLISLSMVSIQIPGIASAIQSLLLQIIYMDLLMTDKWLTPLLELQLFPEEDEENEAINLFFNEQGFQSRLLIFNLGSTLVFIAMHIMLLLITLLVFYMRKFSRIATKLYGFLSSRLIWAGTIRFIIQQFQPLLMSSIINISSYKIADLSRKSLETYCSYALSVIILAALIFSTVAFTLLIKNGKASDREFAPLMEGIRTSVNRSPSYAIILTLLKWTILCLILILLTDYPAQQLQLLIILASASTLYQLSFPPQSDRQERWMTSFNEVMSFLYVLAQLSLTLTADIQLRQYIALAMLALLLGTVFINLVKVLAQVCILLFRKSRKNRDRVMVLKKYAEEKTEEGNGSEKVTVAVQRQQYTRTLKKKVHTMAIPTEQILTAGQDIQLQDIA
;
A
#
# COMPACT_ATOMS: atom_id res chain seq x y z
N MET A 1 -2.52 -3.45 10.55
CA MET A 1 -2.92 -3.17 9.15
C MET A 1 -1.76 -2.55 8.38
N TYR A 2 -1.20 -1.42 8.81
CA TYR A 2 -0.06 -0.71 8.17
C TYR A 2 1.09 -1.59 7.66
N LEU A 3 1.49 -2.55 8.49
CA LEU A 3 2.67 -3.37 8.25
C LEU A 3 2.46 -4.38 7.12
N ILE A 4 1.22 -4.87 6.99
CA ILE A 4 0.81 -5.75 5.91
C ILE A 4 0.85 -4.96 4.60
N TRP A 5 0.41 -3.70 4.62
CA TRP A 5 0.39 -2.86 3.42
C TRP A 5 1.78 -2.49 2.91
N GLY A 6 2.71 -2.09 3.80
CA GLY A 6 4.09 -1.83 3.40
C GLY A 6 4.75 -3.07 2.80
N MET A 7 4.50 -4.24 3.40
CA MET A 7 4.95 -5.52 2.85
C MET A 7 4.37 -5.80 1.46
N MET A 8 3.05 -5.60 1.28
CA MET A 8 2.42 -5.82 -0.03
C MET A 8 3.01 -4.93 -1.10
N ASN A 9 3.23 -3.64 -0.82
CA ASN A 9 3.82 -2.71 -1.78
C ASN A 9 5.25 -3.12 -2.19
N ASP A 10 6.08 -3.49 -1.22
CA ASP A 10 7.47 -3.90 -1.50
C ASP A 10 7.52 -5.24 -2.24
N LEU A 11 6.62 -6.18 -1.91
CA LEU A 11 6.48 -7.43 -2.62
C LEU A 11 5.90 -7.25 -4.03
N SER A 12 4.97 -6.31 -4.26
CA SER A 12 4.43 -6.02 -5.60
C SER A 12 5.53 -5.64 -6.58
N PHE A 13 6.56 -4.92 -6.12
CA PHE A 13 7.70 -4.54 -6.96
C PHE A 13 8.47 -5.78 -7.38
N LEU A 14 8.86 -6.61 -6.40
CA LEU A 14 9.59 -7.86 -6.63
C LEU A 14 8.84 -8.81 -7.57
N ILE A 15 7.52 -8.94 -7.39
CA ILE A 15 6.70 -9.79 -8.23
C ILE A 15 6.59 -9.23 -9.64
N SER A 16 6.45 -7.91 -9.81
CA SER A 16 6.40 -7.29 -11.13
C SER A 16 7.66 -7.53 -11.96
N LEU A 17 8.82 -7.76 -11.32
CA LEU A 17 10.06 -8.12 -12.03
C LEU A 17 9.99 -9.49 -12.73
N SER A 18 9.05 -10.36 -12.37
CA SER A 18 8.85 -11.63 -13.08
C SER A 18 8.18 -11.47 -14.46
N MET A 19 7.63 -10.28 -14.77
CA MET A 19 7.10 -9.94 -16.10
C MET A 19 8.19 -9.74 -17.16
N VAL A 20 9.46 -9.65 -16.74
CA VAL A 20 10.59 -9.62 -17.66
C VAL A 20 10.64 -10.97 -18.38
N SER A 21 10.74 -10.94 -19.72
CA SER A 21 10.61 -12.12 -20.60
C SER A 21 11.77 -13.13 -20.49
N ILE A 22 12.06 -13.61 -19.28
CA ILE A 22 13.15 -14.52 -18.94
C ILE A 22 12.52 -15.78 -18.38
N GLN A 23 12.87 -16.93 -18.95
CA GLN A 23 12.40 -18.22 -18.46
C GLN A 23 12.92 -18.48 -17.04
N ILE A 24 12.00 -18.52 -16.08
CA ILE A 24 12.25 -18.90 -14.70
C ILE A 24 11.87 -20.39 -14.54
N PRO A 25 12.57 -21.19 -13.72
CA PRO A 25 12.14 -22.55 -13.45
C PRO A 25 10.73 -22.63 -12.86
N GLY A 26 9.98 -23.67 -13.24
CA GLY A 26 8.56 -23.80 -12.92
C GLY A 26 8.22 -23.70 -11.43
N ILE A 27 9.08 -24.20 -10.52
CA ILE A 27 8.86 -24.08 -9.07
C ILE A 27 8.83 -22.61 -8.62
N ALA A 28 9.72 -21.78 -9.16
CA ALA A 28 9.79 -20.37 -8.80
C ALA A 28 8.61 -19.58 -9.40
N SER A 29 8.18 -19.90 -10.63
CA SER A 29 6.94 -19.34 -11.21
C SER A 29 5.71 -19.72 -10.37
N ALA A 30 5.57 -20.98 -9.94
CA ALA A 30 4.45 -21.41 -9.10
C ALA A 30 4.39 -20.66 -7.75
N ILE A 31 5.54 -20.45 -7.11
CA ILE A 31 5.62 -19.70 -5.85
C ILE A 31 5.30 -18.22 -6.08
N GLN A 32 5.77 -17.62 -7.17
CA GLN A 32 5.44 -16.24 -7.54
C GLN A 32 3.94 -16.08 -7.78
N SER A 33 3.31 -16.99 -8.51
CA SER A 33 1.86 -16.98 -8.74
C SER A 33 1.07 -17.03 -7.42
N LEU A 34 1.48 -17.89 -6.48
CA LEU A 34 0.87 -17.95 -5.15
C LEU A 34 1.05 -16.64 -4.37
N LEU A 35 2.23 -16.04 -4.41
CA LEU A 35 2.48 -14.75 -3.76
C LEU A 35 1.68 -13.62 -4.42
N LEU A 36 1.50 -13.65 -5.74
CA LEU A 36 0.70 -12.69 -6.49
C LEU A 36 -0.77 -12.74 -6.08
N GLN A 37 -1.35 -13.93 -5.93
CA GLN A 37 -2.70 -14.11 -5.40
C GLN A 37 -2.85 -13.50 -3.99
N ILE A 38 -1.84 -13.66 -3.12
CA ILE A 38 -1.82 -13.06 -1.77
C ILE A 38 -1.73 -11.53 -1.86
N ILE A 39 -0.88 -10.98 -2.72
CA ILE A 39 -0.68 -9.53 -2.85
C ILE A 39 -1.88 -8.82 -3.45
N TYR A 40 -2.50 -9.39 -4.48
CA TYR A 40 -3.71 -8.80 -5.06
C TYR A 40 -4.94 -9.03 -4.21
N MET A 41 -4.82 -9.82 -3.12
CA MET A 41 -5.93 -10.22 -2.27
C MET A 41 -7.12 -10.67 -3.11
N ASP A 42 -6.86 -11.51 -4.12
CA ASP A 42 -7.90 -12.12 -4.94
C ASP A 42 -8.64 -13.20 -4.14
N LEU A 43 -9.31 -12.75 -3.09
CA LEU A 43 -10.11 -13.56 -2.18
C LEU A 43 -11.46 -13.92 -2.79
N LEU A 44 -11.90 -13.15 -3.78
CA LEU A 44 -13.23 -13.27 -4.37
C LEU A 44 -13.26 -14.20 -5.59
N MET A 45 -12.10 -14.72 -6.03
CA MET A 45 -11.98 -15.54 -7.25
C MET A 45 -12.76 -14.90 -8.39
N THR A 46 -12.50 -13.61 -8.66
CA THR A 46 -13.33 -12.82 -9.58
C THR A 46 -13.46 -13.46 -10.94
N ASP A 47 -12.42 -14.16 -11.39
CA ASP A 47 -12.39 -14.82 -12.68
C ASP A 47 -13.52 -15.84 -12.84
N LYS A 48 -14.04 -16.42 -11.75
CA LYS A 48 -15.12 -17.41 -11.80
C LYS A 48 -16.51 -16.82 -12.03
N TRP A 49 -16.72 -15.55 -11.73
CA TRP A 49 -18.07 -14.95 -11.73
C TRP A 49 -18.14 -13.61 -12.46
N LEU A 50 -17.05 -12.83 -12.46
CA LEU A 50 -16.92 -11.59 -13.20
C LEU A 50 -16.70 -11.89 -14.68
N THR A 51 -15.81 -12.84 -15.01
CA THR A 51 -15.49 -13.20 -16.40
C THR A 51 -16.73 -13.69 -17.16
N PRO A 52 -17.53 -14.67 -16.66
CA PRO A 52 -18.75 -15.08 -17.34
C PRO A 52 -19.78 -13.95 -17.48
N LEU A 53 -19.83 -13.01 -16.51
CA LEU A 53 -20.74 -11.88 -16.54
C LEU A 53 -20.32 -10.84 -17.60
N LEU A 54 -19.02 -10.63 -17.78
CA LEU A 54 -18.47 -9.77 -18.82
C LEU A 54 -18.57 -10.42 -20.21
N GLU A 55 -18.27 -11.71 -20.31
CA GLU A 55 -18.36 -12.50 -21.55
C GLU A 55 -19.80 -12.63 -22.06
N LEU A 56 -20.79 -12.79 -21.18
CA LEU A 56 -22.20 -12.93 -21.60
C LEU A 56 -22.78 -11.69 -22.28
N GLN A 57 -22.15 -10.52 -22.13
CA GLN A 57 -22.78 -9.25 -22.48
C GLN A 57 -21.92 -8.29 -23.31
N LEU A 58 -20.59 -8.39 -23.27
CA LEU A 58 -19.74 -7.25 -23.68
C LEU A 58 -18.51 -7.60 -24.54
N PHE A 59 -18.06 -8.85 -24.67
CA PHE A 59 -16.80 -9.15 -25.37
C PHE A 59 -16.88 -10.45 -26.19
N PRO A 60 -16.65 -10.43 -27.52
CA PRO A 60 -16.53 -11.65 -28.32
C PRO A 60 -15.26 -12.44 -27.94
N GLU A 61 -15.34 -13.77 -27.86
CA GLU A 61 -14.22 -14.64 -27.47
C GLU A 61 -13.02 -14.63 -28.45
N GLU A 62 -13.20 -14.19 -29.70
CA GLU A 62 -12.21 -14.38 -30.78
C GLU A 62 -11.28 -13.20 -31.07
N ASP A 63 -11.30 -12.13 -30.27
CA ASP A 63 -10.48 -10.95 -30.55
C ASP A 63 -9.04 -11.09 -30.00
N GLU A 64 -8.03 -10.82 -30.83
CA GLU A 64 -6.60 -10.71 -30.42
C GLU A 64 -6.37 -9.72 -29.25
N GLU A 65 -7.34 -8.85 -28.97
CA GLU A 65 -7.31 -7.90 -27.85
C GLU A 65 -7.59 -8.59 -26.50
N ASN A 66 -8.21 -9.76 -26.50
CA ASN A 66 -8.47 -10.55 -25.29
C ASN A 66 -7.25 -11.37 -24.83
N GLU A 67 -6.22 -11.48 -25.68
CA GLU A 67 -4.99 -12.18 -25.32
C GLU A 67 -4.02 -11.29 -24.54
N ALA A 68 -3.22 -11.91 -23.67
CA ALA A 68 -2.14 -11.24 -22.96
C ALA A 68 -1.07 -10.71 -23.92
N ILE A 69 -0.26 -9.75 -23.47
CA ILE A 69 0.91 -9.30 -24.26
C ILE A 69 1.86 -10.48 -24.52
N ASN A 70 2.13 -11.29 -23.50
CA ASN A 70 2.92 -12.50 -23.57
C ASN A 70 2.58 -13.44 -22.39
N LEU A 71 3.21 -14.62 -22.36
CA LEU A 71 3.02 -15.62 -21.31
C LEU A 71 3.37 -15.08 -19.91
N PHE A 72 4.40 -14.24 -19.79
CA PHE A 72 4.85 -13.69 -18.50
C PHE A 72 3.83 -12.71 -17.92
N PHE A 73 3.21 -11.85 -18.73
CA PHE A 73 2.10 -11.00 -18.29
C PHE A 73 0.88 -11.83 -17.88
N ASN A 74 0.56 -12.88 -18.64
CA ASN A 74 -0.54 -13.79 -18.32
C ASN A 74 -0.34 -14.48 -16.95
N GLU A 75 0.86 -15.02 -16.70
CA GLU A 75 1.23 -15.63 -15.41
C GLU A 75 1.12 -14.66 -14.22
N GLN A 76 1.22 -13.35 -14.48
CA GLN A 76 1.07 -12.30 -13.48
C GLN A 76 -0.34 -11.71 -13.39
N GLY A 77 -1.34 -12.36 -14.01
CA GLY A 77 -2.74 -11.94 -13.95
C GLY A 77 -3.13 -10.83 -14.94
N PHE A 78 -2.24 -10.44 -15.86
CA PHE A 78 -2.56 -9.53 -16.97
C PHE A 78 -2.90 -10.35 -18.21
N GLN A 79 -4.06 -10.99 -18.16
CA GLN A 79 -4.48 -12.02 -19.11
C GLN A 79 -4.98 -11.45 -20.46
N SER A 80 -5.26 -10.15 -20.51
CA SER A 80 -5.84 -9.46 -21.67
C SER A 80 -5.10 -8.15 -21.95
N ARG A 81 -5.28 -7.55 -23.15
CA ARG A 81 -4.85 -6.16 -23.40
C ARG A 81 -5.88 -5.14 -22.91
N LEU A 82 -7.12 -5.58 -22.68
CA LEU A 82 -8.18 -4.72 -22.20
C LEU A 82 -8.06 -4.51 -20.69
N LEU A 83 -8.15 -3.23 -20.27
CA LEU A 83 -8.02 -2.84 -18.87
C LEU A 83 -9.05 -3.52 -17.97
N ILE A 84 -10.28 -3.72 -18.44
CA ILE A 84 -11.40 -4.24 -17.63
C ILE A 84 -11.09 -5.66 -17.13
N PHE A 85 -10.58 -6.53 -18.00
CA PHE A 85 -10.22 -7.90 -17.63
C PHE A 85 -9.02 -7.94 -16.68
N ASN A 86 -8.00 -7.11 -16.92
CA ASN A 86 -6.82 -7.05 -16.06
C ASN A 86 -7.07 -6.46 -14.66
N LEU A 87 -8.19 -5.75 -14.46
CA LEU A 87 -8.52 -5.20 -13.14
C LEU A 87 -9.17 -6.24 -12.21
N GLY A 88 -9.85 -7.28 -12.73
CA GLY A 88 -10.46 -8.32 -11.91
C GLY A 88 -11.20 -7.79 -10.67
N SER A 89 -10.82 -8.26 -9.49
CA SER A 89 -11.36 -7.82 -8.19
C SER A 89 -11.13 -6.34 -7.88
N THR A 90 -10.06 -5.73 -8.40
CA THR A 90 -9.80 -4.30 -8.26
C THR A 90 -10.91 -3.46 -8.89
N LEU A 91 -11.52 -3.90 -10.00
CA LEU A 91 -12.67 -3.22 -10.60
C LEU A 91 -13.85 -3.14 -9.63
N VAL A 92 -14.15 -4.26 -8.95
CA VAL A 92 -15.22 -4.34 -7.95
C VAL A 92 -14.92 -3.40 -6.78
N PHE A 93 -13.68 -3.39 -6.29
CA PHE A 93 -13.29 -2.48 -5.22
C PHE A 93 -13.35 -1.00 -5.64
N ILE A 94 -12.98 -0.66 -6.88
CA ILE A 94 -13.14 0.70 -7.43
C ILE A 94 -14.63 1.06 -7.46
N ALA A 95 -15.50 0.19 -7.97
CA ALA A 95 -16.93 0.41 -8.00
C ALA A 95 -17.52 0.61 -6.60
N MET A 96 -17.11 -0.23 -5.63
CA MET A 96 -17.51 -0.08 -4.22
C MET A 96 -17.05 1.26 -3.64
N HIS A 97 -15.83 1.71 -3.95
CA HIS A 97 -15.34 3.02 -3.51
C HIS A 97 -16.13 4.18 -4.13
N ILE A 98 -16.43 4.12 -5.43
CA ILE A 98 -17.27 5.12 -6.10
C ILE A 98 -18.66 5.16 -5.47
N MET A 99 -19.28 3.99 -5.25
CA MET A 99 -20.59 3.90 -4.59
C MET A 99 -20.57 4.49 -3.18
N LEU A 100 -19.51 4.22 -2.40
CA LEU A 100 -19.33 4.78 -1.07
C LEU A 100 -19.18 6.32 -1.10
N LEU A 101 -18.46 6.86 -2.09
CA LEU A 101 -18.34 8.30 -2.30
C LEU A 101 -19.70 8.92 -2.64
N LEU A 102 -20.46 8.29 -3.53
CA LEU A 102 -21.82 8.72 -3.90
C LEU A 102 -22.78 8.69 -2.70
N ILE A 103 -22.76 7.60 -1.92
CA ILE A 103 -23.54 7.48 -0.68
C ILE A 103 -23.15 8.59 0.29
N THR A 104 -21.85 8.87 0.45
CA THR A 104 -21.43 9.96 1.33
C THR A 104 -21.92 11.32 0.82
N LEU A 105 -21.81 11.58 -0.48
CA LEU A 105 -22.31 12.82 -1.07
C LEU A 105 -23.82 12.97 -0.83
N LEU A 106 -24.59 11.90 -1.01
CA LEU A 106 -26.02 11.88 -0.70
C LEU A 106 -26.29 12.18 0.78
N VAL A 107 -25.59 11.50 1.69
CA VAL A 107 -25.71 11.71 3.14
C VAL A 107 -25.29 13.14 3.52
N PHE A 108 -24.31 13.73 2.82
CA PHE A 108 -23.90 15.12 2.99
C PHE A 108 -25.03 16.09 2.67
N TYR A 109 -25.81 15.86 1.61
CA TYR A 109 -27.00 16.67 1.31
C TYR A 109 -28.10 16.44 2.36
N MET A 110 -28.34 15.19 2.74
CA MET A 110 -29.38 14.83 3.71
C MET A 110 -29.09 15.30 5.15
N ARG A 111 -27.83 15.61 5.49
CA ARG A 111 -27.44 16.08 6.84
C ARG A 111 -28.15 17.37 7.26
N LYS A 112 -28.65 18.15 6.29
CA LYS A 112 -29.46 19.35 6.57
C LYS A 112 -30.82 19.01 7.17
N PHE A 113 -31.35 17.82 6.86
CA PHE A 113 -32.72 17.43 7.18
C PHE A 113 -32.82 16.41 8.32
N SER A 114 -31.73 15.69 8.66
CA SER A 114 -31.78 14.63 9.67
C SER A 114 -30.53 14.59 10.56
N ARG A 115 -30.75 14.49 11.89
CA ARG A 115 -29.67 14.27 12.88
C ARG A 115 -28.94 12.94 12.66
N ILE A 116 -29.65 11.92 12.15
CA ILE A 116 -29.05 10.62 11.85
C ILE A 116 -28.07 10.76 10.67
N ALA A 117 -28.47 11.49 9.63
CA ALA A 117 -27.60 11.77 8.49
C ALA A 117 -26.35 12.57 8.91
N THR A 118 -26.46 13.50 9.86
CA THR A 118 -25.29 14.21 10.42
C THR A 118 -24.34 13.26 11.15
N LYS A 119 -24.86 12.34 11.97
CA LYS A 119 -24.03 11.32 12.65
C LYS A 119 -23.37 10.38 11.65
N LEU A 120 -24.12 9.91 10.65
CA LEU A 120 -23.62 9.02 9.61
C LEU A 120 -22.56 9.71 8.74
N TYR A 121 -22.78 10.96 8.32
CA TYR A 121 -21.79 11.76 7.60
C TYR A 121 -20.51 11.92 8.44
N GLY A 122 -20.64 12.28 9.72
CA GLY A 122 -19.49 12.40 10.62
C GLY A 122 -18.71 11.09 10.74
N PHE A 123 -19.40 9.95 10.78
CA PHE A 123 -18.77 8.63 10.78
C PHE A 123 -18.07 8.31 9.46
N LEU A 124 -18.75 8.47 8.32
CA LEU A 124 -18.21 8.17 6.98
C LEU A 124 -17.01 9.07 6.63
N SER A 125 -17.16 10.39 6.82
CA SER A 125 -16.11 11.37 6.50
C SER A 125 -14.88 11.23 7.38
N SER A 126 -15.02 10.87 8.67
CA SER A 126 -13.88 10.73 9.58
C SER A 126 -13.15 9.40 9.48
N ARG A 127 -13.82 8.31 9.07
CA ARG A 127 -13.24 6.96 9.10
C ARG A 127 -12.97 6.34 7.74
N LEU A 128 -13.88 6.52 6.78
CA LEU A 128 -13.90 5.69 5.57
C LEU A 128 -13.26 6.39 4.37
N ILE A 129 -13.54 7.68 4.18
CA ILE A 129 -13.31 8.31 2.88
C ILE A 129 -11.85 8.67 2.66
N TRP A 130 -11.22 9.40 3.59
CA TRP A 130 -9.89 9.93 3.31
C TRP A 130 -8.80 8.87 3.55
N ALA A 131 -8.87 8.14 4.67
CA ALA A 131 -7.83 7.15 4.97
C ALA A 131 -7.95 5.89 4.11
N GLY A 132 -9.16 5.38 3.90
CA GLY A 132 -9.40 4.14 3.16
C GLY A 132 -9.15 4.33 1.66
N THR A 133 -9.84 5.29 1.04
CA THR A 133 -9.77 5.53 -0.40
C THR A 133 -8.36 5.87 -0.86
N ILE A 134 -7.65 6.73 -0.12
CA ILE A 134 -6.32 7.11 -0.57
C ILE A 134 -5.33 5.94 -0.47
N ARG A 135 -5.41 5.15 0.61
CA ARG A 135 -4.58 3.94 0.71
C ARG A 135 -4.92 2.93 -0.37
N PHE A 136 -6.19 2.76 -0.68
CA PHE A 136 -6.63 1.93 -1.79
C PHE A 136 -6.04 2.43 -3.12
N ILE A 137 -6.09 3.73 -3.41
CA ILE A 137 -5.49 4.32 -4.62
C ILE A 137 -3.98 4.07 -4.68
N ILE A 138 -3.25 4.28 -3.57
CA ILE A 138 -1.79 4.05 -3.52
C ILE A 138 -1.48 2.57 -3.78
N GLN A 139 -2.22 1.66 -3.14
CA GLN A 139 -2.01 0.23 -3.29
C GLN A 139 -2.31 -0.25 -4.72
N GLN A 140 -3.41 0.25 -5.29
CA GLN A 140 -3.83 -0.10 -6.64
C GLN A 140 -3.12 0.73 -7.72
N PHE A 141 -2.22 1.64 -7.33
CA PHE A 141 -1.53 2.53 -8.26
C PHE A 141 -0.79 1.73 -9.33
N GLN A 142 0.04 0.77 -8.93
CA GLN A 142 0.82 -0.01 -9.89
C GLN A 142 -0.06 -0.91 -10.79
N PRO A 143 -1.01 -1.71 -10.27
CA PRO A 143 -1.92 -2.48 -11.12
C PRO A 143 -2.73 -1.61 -12.10
N LEU A 144 -3.30 -0.50 -11.61
CA LEU A 144 -4.05 0.43 -12.45
C LEU A 144 -3.18 1.04 -13.56
N LEU A 145 -1.96 1.43 -13.20
CA LEU A 145 -1.01 2.01 -14.13
C LEU A 145 -0.56 0.98 -15.17
N MET A 146 -0.23 -0.24 -14.74
CA MET A 146 0.17 -1.34 -15.62
C MET A 146 -0.96 -1.65 -16.62
N SER A 147 -2.19 -1.91 -16.14
CA SER A 147 -3.35 -2.18 -17.00
C SER A 147 -3.65 -1.03 -17.96
N SER A 148 -3.48 0.22 -17.52
CA SER A 148 -3.70 1.40 -18.37
C SER A 148 -2.65 1.51 -19.48
N ILE A 149 -1.37 1.30 -19.15
CA ILE A 149 -0.29 1.38 -20.13
C ILE A 149 -0.38 0.20 -21.11
N ILE A 150 -0.68 -1.03 -20.65
CA ILE A 150 -0.90 -2.21 -21.52
C ILE A 150 -1.97 -1.91 -22.56
N ASN A 151 -3.08 -1.35 -22.10
CA ASN A 151 -4.19 -1.02 -22.97
C ASN A 151 -3.77 0.05 -23.98
N ILE A 152 -3.19 1.17 -23.52
CA ILE A 152 -2.71 2.25 -24.40
C ILE A 152 -1.64 1.77 -25.39
N SER A 153 -0.68 0.93 -24.99
CA SER A 153 0.37 0.42 -25.87
C SER A 153 -0.18 -0.54 -26.93
N SER A 154 -1.31 -1.18 -26.65
CA SER A 154 -2.01 -2.06 -27.59
C SER A 154 -2.87 -1.29 -28.61
N TYR A 155 -2.92 0.04 -28.51
CA TYR A 155 -3.67 0.90 -29.42
C TYR A 155 -3.01 0.97 -30.81
N LYS A 156 -3.48 0.14 -31.75
CA LYS A 156 -3.12 0.27 -33.17
C LYS A 156 -4.02 1.29 -33.86
N ILE A 157 -3.45 2.39 -34.33
CA ILE A 157 -4.15 3.48 -35.04
C ILE A 157 -4.78 2.99 -36.36
N ALA A 158 -4.21 1.97 -37.01
CA ALA A 158 -4.66 1.49 -38.32
C ALA A 158 -6.08 0.86 -38.32
N ASP A 159 -6.57 0.36 -37.18
CA ASP A 159 -7.84 -0.40 -37.07
C ASP A 159 -9.02 0.39 -36.49
N LEU A 160 -8.92 1.72 -36.44
CA LEU A 160 -9.94 2.63 -35.91
C LEU A 160 -11.36 2.38 -36.48
N SER A 161 -11.48 1.95 -37.73
CA SER A 161 -12.79 1.73 -38.37
C SER A 161 -13.53 0.45 -37.95
N ARG A 162 -12.86 -0.50 -37.27
CA ARG A 162 -13.43 -1.81 -36.90
C ARG A 162 -13.54 -2.08 -35.40
N LYS A 163 -13.01 -1.20 -34.55
CA LYS A 163 -13.00 -1.42 -33.09
C LYS A 163 -14.40 -1.27 -32.48
N SER A 164 -14.73 -2.13 -31.53
CA SER A 164 -15.99 -2.07 -30.78
C SER A 164 -16.03 -0.83 -29.88
N LEU A 165 -17.25 -0.41 -29.49
CA LEU A 165 -17.45 0.68 -28.53
C LEU A 165 -16.74 0.40 -27.19
N GLU A 166 -16.66 -0.87 -26.77
CA GLU A 166 -15.98 -1.23 -25.53
C GLU A 166 -14.48 -0.93 -25.58
N THR A 167 -13.82 -1.23 -26.69
CA THR A 167 -12.40 -0.92 -26.90
C THR A 167 -12.15 0.59 -26.75
N TYR A 168 -13.03 1.43 -27.31
CA TYR A 168 -12.98 2.89 -27.10
C TYR A 168 -13.18 3.30 -25.64
N CYS A 169 -14.18 2.73 -24.97
CA CYS A 169 -14.44 2.99 -23.55
C CYS A 169 -13.27 2.56 -22.66
N SER A 170 -12.63 1.42 -22.97
CA SER A 170 -11.47 0.88 -22.27
C SER A 170 -10.26 1.81 -22.40
N TYR A 171 -9.98 2.31 -23.60
CA TYR A 171 -8.92 3.30 -23.83
C TYR A 171 -9.23 4.64 -23.15
N ALA A 172 -10.46 5.16 -23.30
CA ALA A 172 -10.88 6.40 -22.63
C ALA A 172 -10.75 6.28 -21.11
N LEU A 173 -11.16 5.14 -20.53
CA LEU A 173 -11.02 4.85 -19.11
C LEU A 173 -9.54 4.78 -18.69
N SER A 174 -8.68 4.17 -19.50
CA SER A 174 -7.22 4.10 -19.24
C SER A 174 -6.59 5.50 -19.23
N VAL A 175 -6.97 6.36 -20.17
CA VAL A 175 -6.52 7.76 -20.22
C VAL A 175 -7.04 8.54 -19.02
N ILE A 176 -8.31 8.36 -18.64
CA ILE A 176 -8.91 9.01 -17.47
C ILE A 176 -8.21 8.57 -16.18
N ILE A 177 -7.96 7.26 -16.02
CA ILE A 177 -7.25 6.71 -14.86
C ILE A 177 -5.83 7.30 -14.80
N LEU A 178 -5.10 7.28 -15.92
CA LEU A 178 -3.74 7.84 -15.97
C LEU A 178 -3.73 9.34 -15.63
N ALA A 179 -4.67 10.10 -16.21
CA ALA A 179 -4.83 11.52 -15.92
C ALA A 179 -5.19 11.77 -14.44
N ALA A 180 -6.08 10.96 -13.87
CA ALA A 180 -6.46 11.04 -12.46
C ALA A 180 -5.30 10.71 -11.52
N LEU A 181 -4.47 9.72 -11.87
CA LEU A 181 -3.28 9.34 -11.11
C LEU A 181 -2.23 10.46 -11.14
N ILE A 182 -1.95 11.02 -12.31
CA ILE A 182 -1.01 12.15 -12.48
C ILE A 182 -1.54 13.38 -11.73
N PHE A 183 -2.80 13.75 -11.95
CA PHE A 183 -3.42 14.92 -11.30
C PHE A 183 -3.43 14.76 -9.78
N SER A 184 -3.76 13.58 -9.26
CA SER A 184 -3.72 13.29 -7.82
C SER A 184 -2.31 13.48 -7.26
N THR A 185 -1.29 13.02 -7.97
CA THR A 185 0.12 13.16 -7.58
C THR A 185 0.55 14.64 -7.55
N VAL A 186 0.20 15.41 -8.58
CA VAL A 186 0.52 16.84 -8.67
C VAL A 186 -0.24 17.65 -7.63
N ALA A 187 -1.55 17.45 -7.53
CA ALA A 187 -2.40 18.14 -6.56
C ALA A 187 -1.92 17.89 -5.13
N PHE A 188 -1.57 16.65 -4.81
CA PHE A 188 -1.02 16.28 -3.51
C PHE A 188 0.33 16.94 -3.23
N THR A 189 1.23 16.95 -4.20
CA THR A 189 2.53 17.65 -4.11
C THR A 189 2.34 19.13 -3.78
N LEU A 190 1.41 19.79 -4.48
CA LEU A 190 1.10 21.20 -4.28
C LEU A 190 0.43 21.46 -2.93
N LEU A 191 -0.46 20.58 -2.47
CA LEU A 191 -1.12 20.70 -1.17
C LEU A 191 -0.15 20.59 0.01
N ILE A 192 0.82 19.66 -0.07
CA ILE A 192 1.88 19.55 0.94
C ILE A 192 2.84 20.73 0.87
N LYS A 193 3.33 21.08 -0.33
CA LYS A 193 4.29 22.19 -0.50
C LYS A 193 3.76 23.50 0.07
N ASN A 194 2.45 23.74 -0.05
CA ASN A 194 1.79 24.95 0.42
C ASN A 194 1.43 24.93 1.91
N GLY A 195 1.77 23.86 2.65
CA GLY A 195 1.43 23.72 4.08
C GLY A 195 -0.08 23.70 4.37
N LYS A 196 -0.91 23.57 3.33
CA LYS A 196 -2.38 23.54 3.44
C LYS A 196 -2.90 22.15 3.78
N ALA A 197 -2.08 21.12 3.53
CA ALA A 197 -2.31 19.79 4.03
C ALA A 197 -2.08 19.77 5.55
N SER A 198 -3.15 19.87 6.33
CA SER A 198 -3.11 19.55 7.75
C SER A 198 -2.58 18.12 7.93
N ASP A 199 -1.57 17.94 8.78
CA ASP A 199 -1.00 16.62 9.13
C ASP A 199 -2.06 15.60 9.56
N ARG A 200 -3.25 16.05 10.00
CA ARG A 200 -4.37 15.17 10.38
C ARG A 200 -5.18 14.63 9.20
N GLU A 201 -5.41 15.43 8.17
CA GLU A 201 -6.27 15.04 7.04
C GLU A 201 -5.52 14.12 6.07
N PHE A 202 -4.22 14.37 5.92
CA PHE A 202 -3.32 13.59 5.09
C PHE A 202 -2.44 12.64 5.90
N ALA A 203 -2.67 12.51 7.21
CA ALA A 203 -2.01 11.52 8.08
C ALA A 203 -1.96 10.12 7.45
N PRO A 204 -3.04 9.62 6.80
CA PRO A 204 -3.04 8.29 6.20
C PRO A 204 -2.12 8.12 4.98
N LEU A 205 -1.85 9.19 4.24
CA LEU A 205 -0.91 9.25 3.11
C LEU A 205 0.54 9.36 3.59
N MET A 206 0.71 10.13 4.65
CA MET A 206 1.99 10.48 5.25
C MET A 206 2.43 9.41 6.25
N GLU A 207 1.56 8.42 6.51
CA GLU A 207 1.80 7.31 7.40
C GLU A 207 2.86 6.37 6.80
N GLY A 208 3.98 6.21 7.50
CA GLY A 208 5.16 5.48 7.02
C GLY A 208 6.18 6.36 6.27
N ILE A 209 5.87 7.63 6.00
CA ILE A 209 6.74 8.61 5.32
C ILE A 209 6.94 9.83 6.23
N ARG A 210 6.96 9.61 7.55
CA ARG A 210 7.36 10.66 8.49
C ARG A 210 8.86 10.81 8.39
N THR A 211 9.33 11.77 7.61
CA THR A 211 10.75 12.09 7.49
C THR A 211 11.23 12.70 8.80
N SER A 212 12.32 12.19 9.38
CA SER A 212 12.96 12.82 10.55
C SER A 212 13.77 14.06 10.17
N VAL A 213 14.00 14.26 8.87
CA VAL A 213 14.77 15.36 8.29
C VAL A 213 13.78 16.40 7.76
N ASN A 214 14.08 17.70 7.92
CA ASN A 214 13.34 18.88 7.43
C ASN A 214 12.95 18.90 5.93
N ARG A 215 13.10 17.78 5.21
CA ARG A 215 12.67 17.62 3.82
C ARG A 215 11.21 17.19 3.76
N SER A 216 10.48 17.80 2.83
CA SER A 216 9.06 17.57 2.65
C SER A 216 8.79 16.10 2.28
N PRO A 217 7.98 15.38 3.06
CA PRO A 217 7.59 13.98 2.80
C PRO A 217 6.84 13.78 1.47
N SER A 218 6.34 14.87 0.87
CA SER A 218 5.84 14.87 -0.51
C SER A 218 6.87 14.35 -1.51
N TYR A 219 8.16 14.65 -1.33
CA TYR A 219 9.20 14.27 -2.27
C TYR A 219 9.40 12.75 -2.33
N ALA A 220 9.32 12.08 -1.19
CA ALA A 220 9.43 10.62 -1.12
C ALA A 220 8.24 9.92 -1.81
N ILE A 221 7.02 10.47 -1.65
CA ILE A 221 5.83 9.95 -2.34
C ILE A 221 5.97 10.11 -3.85
N ILE A 222 6.38 11.30 -4.32
CA ILE A 222 6.59 11.56 -5.75
C ILE A 222 7.63 10.60 -6.33
N LEU A 223 8.77 10.42 -5.66
CA LEU A 223 9.80 9.51 -6.13
C LEU A 223 9.33 8.06 -6.17
N THR A 224 8.54 7.63 -5.19
CA THR A 224 7.95 6.29 -5.19
C THR A 224 7.01 6.11 -6.39
N LEU A 225 6.09 7.04 -6.62
CA LEU A 225 5.16 7.00 -7.75
C LEU A 225 5.88 7.08 -9.11
N LEU A 226 6.93 7.90 -9.19
CA LEU A 226 7.78 8.02 -10.37
C LEU A 226 8.52 6.70 -10.64
N LYS A 227 9.11 6.08 -9.61
CA LYS A 227 9.74 4.75 -9.71
C LYS A 227 8.76 3.72 -10.28
N TRP A 228 7.54 3.65 -9.75
CA TRP A 228 6.50 2.75 -10.26
C TRP A 228 6.12 3.03 -11.71
N THR A 229 6.05 4.31 -12.07
CA THR A 229 5.75 4.72 -13.45
C THR A 229 6.86 4.29 -14.41
N ILE A 230 8.12 4.56 -14.07
CA ILE A 230 9.27 4.15 -14.88
C ILE A 230 9.33 2.62 -14.97
N LEU A 231 9.08 1.91 -13.88
CA LEU A 231 9.01 0.45 -13.87
C LEU A 231 7.99 -0.08 -14.89
N CYS A 232 6.73 0.40 -14.84
CA CYS A 232 5.67 -0.06 -15.74
C CYS A 232 6.00 0.27 -17.20
N LEU A 233 6.56 1.44 -17.47
CA LEU A 233 7.01 1.83 -18.81
C LEU A 233 8.11 0.92 -19.33
N ILE A 234 9.12 0.60 -18.52
CA ILE A 234 10.18 -0.35 -18.88
C ILE A 234 9.58 -1.73 -19.16
N LEU A 235 8.71 -2.21 -18.28
CA LEU A 235 8.14 -3.56 -18.40
C LEU A 235 7.31 -3.73 -19.67
N ILE A 236 6.50 -2.73 -20.04
CA ILE A 236 5.58 -2.84 -21.18
C ILE A 236 6.24 -2.42 -22.50
N LEU A 237 6.90 -1.25 -22.54
CA LEU A 237 7.40 -0.69 -23.80
C LEU A 237 8.64 -1.42 -24.34
N LEU A 238 9.36 -2.16 -23.48
CA LEU A 238 10.56 -2.91 -23.86
C LEU A 238 10.33 -4.43 -23.82
N THR A 239 9.07 -4.87 -23.94
CA THR A 239 8.73 -6.30 -23.94
C THR A 239 9.48 -7.10 -25.00
N ASP A 240 9.70 -6.50 -26.19
CA ASP A 240 10.42 -7.11 -27.31
C ASP A 240 11.96 -7.04 -27.16
N TYR A 241 12.44 -6.36 -26.12
CA TYR A 241 13.83 -5.97 -25.93
C TYR A 241 14.32 -6.36 -24.51
N PRO A 242 14.34 -7.66 -24.16
CA PRO A 242 14.58 -8.13 -22.79
C PRO A 242 15.95 -7.72 -22.23
N ALA A 243 16.97 -7.59 -23.08
CA ALA A 243 18.29 -7.12 -22.67
C ALA A 243 18.26 -5.64 -22.25
N GLN A 244 17.66 -4.76 -23.07
CA GLN A 244 17.51 -3.34 -22.71
C GLN A 244 16.58 -3.16 -21.50
N GLN A 245 15.51 -3.96 -21.42
CA GLN A 245 14.58 -3.98 -20.29
C GLN A 245 15.36 -4.23 -18.98
N LEU A 246 16.19 -5.26 -18.95
CA LEU A 246 16.95 -5.65 -17.78
C LEU A 246 18.03 -4.63 -17.39
N GLN A 247 18.74 -4.05 -18.37
CA GLN A 247 19.70 -2.98 -18.12
C GLN A 247 19.05 -1.77 -17.44
N LEU A 248 17.89 -1.33 -17.94
CA LEU A 248 17.16 -0.20 -17.35
C LEU A 248 16.58 -0.54 -15.98
N LEU A 249 16.14 -1.78 -15.74
CA LEU A 249 15.72 -2.23 -14.42
C LEU A 249 16.87 -2.22 -13.41
N ILE A 250 18.09 -2.58 -13.81
CA ILE A 250 19.29 -2.48 -12.94
C ILE A 250 19.58 -1.02 -12.60
N ILE A 251 19.52 -0.13 -13.59
CA ILE A 251 19.72 1.31 -13.36
C ILE A 251 18.65 1.85 -12.41
N LEU A 252 17.38 1.49 -12.62
CA LEU A 252 16.29 1.91 -11.74
C LEU A 252 16.45 1.35 -10.32
N ALA A 253 16.75 0.06 -10.18
CA ALA A 253 16.91 -0.60 -8.88
C ALA A 253 18.14 -0.07 -8.12
N SER A 254 19.25 0.18 -8.81
CA SER A 254 20.45 0.78 -8.21
C SER A 254 20.21 2.22 -7.77
N ALA A 255 19.59 3.05 -8.63
CA ALA A 255 19.23 4.43 -8.28
C ALA A 255 18.26 4.49 -7.08
N SER A 256 17.26 3.61 -7.07
CA SER A 256 16.31 3.47 -5.96
C SER A 256 17.01 3.05 -4.66
N THR A 257 17.89 2.05 -4.72
CA THR A 257 18.65 1.57 -3.57
C THR A 257 19.59 2.66 -3.02
N LEU A 258 20.32 3.34 -3.89
CA LEU A 258 21.20 4.45 -3.52
C LEU A 258 20.41 5.60 -2.90
N TYR A 259 19.26 5.96 -3.47
CA TYR A 259 18.38 6.96 -2.91
C TYR A 259 17.91 6.56 -1.51
N GLN A 260 17.42 5.33 -1.33
CA GLN A 260 16.91 4.85 -0.05
C GLN A 260 17.99 4.77 1.04
N LEU A 261 19.21 4.38 0.67
CA LEU A 261 20.35 4.33 1.60
C LEU A 261 20.87 5.73 1.96
N SER A 262 20.90 6.65 1.00
CA SER A 262 21.42 8.01 1.20
C SER A 262 20.40 8.94 1.88
N PHE A 263 19.12 8.73 1.58
CA PHE A 263 18.00 9.59 2.00
C PHE A 263 16.80 8.76 2.47
N PRO A 264 16.95 7.99 3.56
CA PRO A 264 15.87 7.14 4.04
C PRO A 264 14.66 8.00 4.45
N PRO A 265 13.49 7.82 3.82
CA PRO A 265 12.32 8.66 4.05
C PRO A 265 11.62 8.36 5.39
N GLN A 266 11.89 7.22 6.02
CA GLN A 266 11.26 6.87 7.30
C GLN A 266 12.03 7.43 8.50
N SER A 267 11.31 7.90 9.50
CA SER A 267 11.90 8.32 10.79
C SER A 267 12.25 7.12 11.66
N ASP A 268 11.36 6.12 11.69
CA ASP A 268 11.57 4.93 12.51
C ASP A 268 12.74 4.07 11.98
N ARG A 269 13.61 3.65 12.89
CA ARG A 269 14.81 2.89 12.54
C ARG A 269 14.48 1.51 11.98
N GLN A 270 13.44 0.84 12.48
CA GLN A 270 13.05 -0.49 12.00
C GLN A 270 12.42 -0.39 10.61
N GLU A 271 11.58 0.61 10.38
CA GLU A 271 11.01 0.87 9.04
C GLU A 271 12.10 1.18 8.01
N ARG A 272 13.05 2.06 8.35
CA ARG A 272 14.21 2.35 7.49
C ARG A 272 14.97 1.10 7.11
N TRP A 273 15.37 0.30 8.09
CA TRP A 273 16.16 -0.91 7.85
C TRP A 273 15.41 -1.89 6.93
N MET A 274 14.11 -2.04 7.15
CA MET A 274 13.27 -2.95 6.34
C MET A 274 13.11 -2.48 4.90
N THR A 275 12.88 -1.19 4.67
CA THR A 275 12.77 -0.69 3.30
C THR A 275 14.12 -0.73 2.59
N SER A 276 15.21 -0.36 3.26
CA SER A 276 16.55 -0.54 2.68
C SER A 276 16.84 -2.01 2.36
N PHE A 277 16.45 -2.94 3.23
CA PHE A 277 16.57 -4.38 2.99
C PHE A 277 15.76 -4.81 1.76
N ASN A 278 14.50 -4.39 1.64
CA ASN A 278 13.63 -4.74 0.51
C ASN A 278 14.17 -4.17 -0.83
N GLU A 279 14.70 -2.94 -0.83
CA GLU A 279 15.35 -2.35 -2.02
C GLU A 279 16.61 -3.11 -2.43
N VAL A 280 17.47 -3.47 -1.46
CA VAL A 280 18.68 -4.29 -1.73
C VAL A 280 18.30 -5.67 -2.27
N MET A 281 17.30 -6.33 -1.68
CA MET A 281 16.83 -7.63 -2.17
C MET A 281 16.25 -7.52 -3.58
N SER A 282 15.52 -6.44 -3.87
CA SER A 282 15.02 -6.17 -5.22
C SER A 282 16.15 -5.98 -6.23
N PHE A 283 17.18 -5.21 -5.86
CA PHE A 283 18.38 -5.05 -6.70
C PHE A 283 19.10 -6.37 -6.94
N LEU A 284 19.35 -7.17 -5.89
CA LEU A 284 19.97 -8.50 -6.02
C LEU A 284 19.13 -9.44 -6.89
N TYR A 285 17.81 -9.36 -6.80
CA TYR A 285 16.90 -10.14 -7.62
C TYR A 285 17.01 -9.77 -9.11
N VAL A 286 17.04 -8.49 -9.45
CA VAL A 286 17.28 -8.04 -10.85
C VAL A 286 18.67 -8.48 -11.34
N LEU A 287 19.71 -8.39 -10.50
CA LEU A 287 21.05 -8.88 -10.86
C LEU A 287 21.07 -10.39 -11.11
N ALA A 288 20.31 -11.16 -10.32
CA ALA A 288 20.19 -12.60 -10.53
C ALA A 288 19.45 -12.91 -11.85
N GLN A 289 18.43 -12.13 -12.23
CA GLN A 289 17.79 -12.23 -13.55
C GLN A 289 18.76 -11.94 -14.70
N LEU A 290 19.65 -10.95 -14.55
CA LEU A 290 20.72 -10.69 -15.52
C LEU A 290 21.71 -11.84 -15.60
N SER A 291 22.10 -12.38 -14.45
CA SER A 291 22.99 -13.54 -14.41
C SER A 291 22.36 -14.74 -15.13
N LEU A 292 21.05 -14.94 -14.96
CA LEU A 292 20.29 -16.02 -15.60
C LEU A 292 20.24 -15.87 -17.13
N THR A 293 20.17 -14.64 -17.66
CA THR A 293 20.13 -14.40 -19.11
C THR A 293 21.51 -14.51 -19.77
N LEU A 294 22.58 -14.16 -19.06
CA LEU A 294 23.95 -14.22 -19.57
C LEU A 294 24.58 -15.62 -19.47
N THR A 295 24.03 -16.50 -18.63
CA THR A 295 24.61 -17.83 -18.37
C THR A 295 24.12 -18.87 -19.37
N ALA A 296 25.04 -19.47 -20.14
CA ALA A 296 24.72 -20.58 -21.04
C ALA A 296 24.64 -21.95 -20.34
N ASP A 297 25.36 -22.15 -19.24
CA ASP A 297 25.40 -23.41 -18.50
C ASP A 297 24.08 -23.68 -17.77
N ILE A 298 23.44 -24.81 -18.09
CA ILE A 298 22.17 -25.26 -17.54
C ILE A 298 22.27 -25.45 -16.02
N GLN A 299 23.35 -26.03 -15.50
CA GLN A 299 23.50 -26.27 -14.06
C GLN A 299 23.61 -24.95 -13.31
N LEU A 300 24.43 -24.03 -13.81
CA LEU A 300 24.58 -22.71 -13.22
C LEU A 300 23.26 -21.91 -13.27
N ARG A 301 22.48 -21.99 -14.35
CA ARG A 301 21.13 -21.40 -14.43
C ARG A 301 20.20 -21.93 -13.35
N GLN A 302 20.24 -23.23 -13.06
CA GLN A 302 19.44 -23.83 -11.97
C GLN A 302 19.85 -23.27 -10.60
N TYR A 303 21.16 -23.15 -10.32
CA TYR A 303 21.63 -22.55 -9.07
C TYR A 303 21.24 -21.08 -8.94
N ILE A 304 21.35 -20.29 -10.02
CA ILE A 304 20.92 -18.89 -10.04
C ILE A 304 19.43 -18.78 -9.75
N ALA A 305 18.60 -19.62 -10.36
CA ALA A 305 17.17 -19.61 -10.12
C ALA A 305 16.79 -20.04 -8.70
N LEU A 306 17.50 -21.02 -8.11
CA LEU A 306 17.34 -21.36 -6.70
C LEU A 306 17.74 -20.19 -5.78
N ALA A 307 18.79 -19.46 -6.14
CA ALA A 307 19.18 -18.24 -5.42
C ALA A 307 18.11 -17.15 -5.53
N MET A 308 17.52 -16.93 -6.71
CA MET A 308 16.37 -16.02 -6.89
C MET A 308 15.19 -16.40 -6.00
N LEU A 309 14.86 -17.69 -5.95
CA LEU A 309 13.79 -18.21 -5.10
C LEU A 309 14.11 -17.97 -3.61
N ALA A 310 15.35 -18.21 -3.19
CA ALA A 310 15.79 -17.96 -1.84
C ALA A 310 15.72 -16.46 -1.47
N LEU A 311 16.08 -15.56 -2.39
CA LEU A 311 15.94 -14.10 -2.20
C LEU A 311 14.47 -13.70 -2.01
N LEU A 312 13.57 -14.23 -2.86
CA LEU A 312 12.14 -13.96 -2.78
C LEU A 312 11.54 -14.48 -1.46
N LEU A 313 11.76 -15.76 -1.15
CA LEU A 313 11.26 -16.38 0.08
C LEU A 313 11.87 -15.74 1.33
N GLY A 314 13.15 -15.40 1.30
CA GLY A 314 13.83 -14.69 2.38
C GLY A 314 13.21 -13.31 2.61
N THR A 315 12.88 -12.58 1.54
CA THR A 315 12.22 -11.28 1.63
C THR A 315 10.81 -11.41 2.22
N VAL A 316 10.01 -12.35 1.74
CA VAL A 316 8.67 -12.63 2.29
C VAL A 316 8.77 -13.04 3.76
N PHE A 317 9.69 -13.94 4.11
CA PHE A 317 9.87 -14.44 5.47
C PHE A 317 10.24 -13.32 6.43
N ILE A 318 11.23 -12.48 6.10
CA ILE A 318 11.67 -11.39 6.96
C ILE A 318 10.55 -10.35 7.15
N ASN A 319 9.83 -10.01 6.10
CA ASN A 319 8.66 -9.12 6.21
C ASN A 319 7.55 -9.73 7.08
N LEU A 320 7.28 -11.03 6.94
CA LEU A 320 6.28 -11.73 7.76
C LEU A 320 6.69 -11.78 9.24
N VAL A 321 7.95 -12.10 9.53
CA VAL A 321 8.49 -12.10 10.90
C VAL A 321 8.37 -10.72 11.54
N LYS A 322 8.66 -9.65 10.79
CA LYS A 322 8.47 -8.26 11.25
C LYS A 322 7.00 -8.00 11.62
N VAL A 323 6.07 -8.35 10.73
CA VAL A 323 4.63 -8.18 10.95
C VAL A 323 4.19 -8.94 12.21
N LEU A 324 4.58 -10.22 12.33
CA LEU A 324 4.26 -11.06 13.49
C LEU A 324 4.84 -10.48 14.79
N ALA A 325 6.11 -10.08 14.80
CA ALA A 325 6.76 -9.48 15.96
C ALA A 325 6.02 -8.21 16.41
N GLN A 326 5.60 -7.36 15.47
CA GLN A 326 4.86 -6.14 15.78
C GLN A 326 3.44 -6.43 16.28
N VAL A 327 2.75 -7.44 15.74
CA VAL A 327 1.47 -7.90 16.27
C VAL A 327 1.63 -8.43 17.70
N CYS A 328 2.65 -9.24 17.97
CA CYS A 328 2.97 -9.73 19.31
C CYS A 328 3.24 -8.57 20.28
N ILE A 329 4.03 -7.56 19.88
CA ILE A 329 4.29 -6.36 20.69
C ILE A 329 2.98 -5.61 20.99
N LEU A 330 2.10 -5.45 20.00
CA LEU A 330 0.81 -4.78 20.18
C LEU A 330 -0.11 -5.56 21.13
N LEU A 331 -0.19 -6.88 20.98
CA LEU A 331 -0.97 -7.75 21.87
C LEU A 331 -0.42 -7.72 23.30
N PHE A 332 0.90 -7.75 23.46
CA PHE A 332 1.55 -7.66 24.76
C PHE A 332 1.29 -6.30 25.42
N ARG A 333 1.43 -5.19 24.67
CA ARG A 333 1.10 -3.83 25.17
C ARG A 333 -0.37 -3.72 25.57
N LYS A 334 -1.29 -4.27 24.78
CA LYS A 334 -2.73 -4.30 25.09
C LYS A 334 -3.02 -5.12 26.35
N SER A 335 -2.39 -6.29 26.48
CA SER A 335 -2.50 -7.16 27.66
C SER A 335 -1.98 -6.47 28.92
N ARG A 336 -0.79 -5.86 28.86
CA ARG A 336 -0.20 -5.08 29.95
C ARG A 336 -1.12 -3.93 30.38
N LYS A 337 -1.63 -3.14 29.43
CA LYS A 337 -2.55 -2.03 29.71
C LYS A 337 -3.86 -2.51 30.36
N ASN A 338 -4.36 -3.68 29.98
CA ASN A 338 -5.53 -4.28 30.62
C ASN A 338 -5.21 -4.78 32.04
N ARG A 339 -4.05 -5.41 32.25
CA ARG A 339 -3.58 -5.83 33.58
C ARG A 339 -3.43 -4.63 34.53
N ASP A 340 -2.82 -3.54 34.06
CA ASP A 340 -2.66 -2.31 34.83
C ASP A 340 -4.02 -1.70 35.21
N ARG A 341 -4.98 -1.70 34.28
CA ARG A 341 -6.37 -1.26 34.55
C ARG A 341 -7.05 -2.13 35.60
N VAL A 342 -6.90 -3.45 35.53
CA VAL A 342 -7.48 -4.39 36.50
C VAL A 342 -6.84 -4.19 37.88
N MET A 343 -5.52 -4.01 37.96
CA MET A 343 -4.83 -3.75 39.23
C MET A 343 -5.28 -2.43 39.88
N VAL A 344 -5.47 -1.36 39.09
CA VAL A 344 -6.00 -0.08 39.58
C VAL A 344 -7.44 -0.23 40.08
N LEU A 345 -8.28 -0.97 39.35
CA LEU A 345 -9.66 -1.24 39.79
C LEU A 345 -9.71 -2.10 41.06
N LYS A 346 -8.78 -3.05 41.22
CA LYS A 346 -8.70 -3.90 42.41
C LYS A 346 -8.29 -3.09 43.64
N LYS A 347 -7.24 -2.27 43.55
CA LYS A 347 -6.82 -1.37 44.64
C LYS A 347 -7.94 -0.43 45.09
N TYR A 348 -8.66 0.16 44.12
CA TYR A 348 -9.79 1.03 44.43
C TYR A 348 -10.97 0.28 45.09
N ALA A 349 -11.16 -1.01 44.77
CA ALA A 349 -12.17 -1.82 45.45
C ALA A 349 -11.74 -2.16 46.89
N GLU A 350 -10.47 -2.52 47.09
CA GLU A 350 -9.89 -2.82 48.41
C GLU A 350 -9.98 -1.60 49.34
N GLU A 351 -9.54 -0.40 48.90
CA GLU A 351 -9.65 0.86 49.67
C GLU A 351 -11.11 1.16 50.09
N LYS A 352 -12.07 0.94 49.19
CA LYS A 352 -13.49 1.16 49.49
C LYS A 352 -14.07 0.15 50.48
N THR A 353 -13.47 -1.03 50.59
CA THR A 353 -13.93 -2.06 51.54
C THR A 353 -13.46 -1.72 52.96
N GLU A 354 -12.30 -1.08 53.10
CA GLU A 354 -11.75 -0.62 54.38
C GLU A 354 -12.47 0.63 54.94
N GLU A 355 -12.91 1.55 54.06
CA GLU A 355 -13.71 2.72 54.47
C GLU A 355 -15.18 2.37 54.83
N GLY A 356 -15.59 1.12 54.59
CA GLY A 356 -16.94 0.60 54.73
C GLY A 356 -17.44 0.32 56.16
N ASN A 357 -16.90 0.97 57.19
CA ASN A 357 -17.48 0.97 58.54
C ASN A 357 -17.93 2.36 59.03
N GLY A 358 -17.88 3.39 58.18
CA GLY A 358 -18.35 4.74 58.48
C GLY A 358 -19.30 5.28 57.41
N SER A 359 -20.43 5.82 57.86
CA SER A 359 -21.49 6.43 57.04
C SER A 359 -21.00 7.59 56.15
N GLU A 360 -20.53 7.31 54.93
CA GLU A 360 -20.29 8.36 53.91
C GLU A 360 -20.52 7.86 52.47
N LYS A 361 -21.79 7.62 52.11
CA LYS A 361 -22.15 7.12 50.77
C LYS A 361 -22.19 8.19 49.67
N VAL A 362 -22.11 9.49 49.98
CA VAL A 362 -22.32 10.57 49.01
C VAL A 362 -21.00 11.13 48.43
N THR A 363 -19.91 11.12 49.19
CA THR A 363 -18.59 11.65 48.79
C THR A 363 -17.89 10.76 47.76
N VAL A 364 -18.08 9.45 47.84
CA VAL A 364 -17.41 8.45 46.99
C VAL A 364 -17.87 8.49 45.53
N ALA A 365 -19.12 8.85 45.25
CA ALA A 365 -19.63 8.96 43.88
C ALA A 365 -18.99 10.15 43.11
N VAL A 366 -18.76 11.26 43.83
CA VAL A 366 -18.11 12.47 43.29
C VAL A 366 -16.63 12.22 43.02
N GLN A 367 -15.93 11.53 43.94
CA GLN A 367 -14.54 11.13 43.73
C GLN A 367 -14.38 10.14 42.58
N ARG A 368 -15.31 9.19 42.37
CA ARG A 368 -15.25 8.26 41.23
C ARG A 368 -15.38 8.98 39.88
N GLN A 369 -16.21 10.01 39.82
CA GLN A 369 -16.41 10.84 38.63
C GLN A 369 -15.22 11.79 38.39
N GLN A 370 -14.63 12.33 39.45
CA GLN A 370 -13.37 13.08 39.38
C GLN A 370 -12.21 12.19 38.97
N TYR A 371 -12.04 11.01 39.55
CA TYR A 371 -10.96 10.08 39.23
C TYR A 371 -11.05 9.53 37.81
N THR A 372 -12.25 9.24 37.29
CA THR A 372 -12.42 8.91 35.86
C THR A 372 -12.14 10.10 34.95
N ARG A 373 -12.41 11.34 35.39
CA ARG A 373 -12.00 12.55 34.67
C ARG A 373 -10.49 12.78 34.73
N THR A 374 -9.82 12.57 35.86
CA THR A 374 -8.35 12.67 35.98
C THR A 374 -7.65 11.52 35.27
N LEU A 375 -8.20 10.31 35.24
CA LEU A 375 -7.66 9.22 34.40
C LEU A 375 -7.87 9.50 32.93
N LYS A 376 -9.02 10.06 32.50
CA LYS A 376 -9.18 10.51 31.12
C LYS A 376 -8.20 11.64 30.78
N LYS A 377 -7.98 12.61 31.69
CA LYS A 377 -6.98 13.66 31.53
C LYS A 377 -5.55 13.11 31.50
N LYS A 378 -5.18 12.23 32.43
CA LYS A 378 -3.86 11.57 32.49
C LYS A 378 -3.62 10.60 31.35
N VAL A 379 -4.64 9.90 30.86
CA VAL A 379 -4.52 9.07 29.64
C VAL A 379 -4.47 9.95 28.39
N HIS A 380 -5.01 11.17 28.41
CA HIS A 380 -4.79 12.17 27.36
C HIS A 380 -3.46 12.90 27.47
N THR A 381 -2.87 13.08 28.66
CA THR A 381 -1.54 13.68 28.83
C THR A 381 -0.40 12.66 28.82
N MET A 382 -0.64 11.39 29.16
CA MET A 382 0.27 10.25 28.94
C MET A 382 0.08 9.60 27.56
N ALA A 383 -1.00 9.90 26.85
CA ALA A 383 -0.95 9.97 25.39
C ALA A 383 -0.14 11.22 25.06
N ILE A 384 1.16 11.16 25.37
CA ILE A 384 2.11 12.14 24.90
C ILE A 384 1.91 12.15 23.39
N PRO A 385 1.50 13.27 22.78
CA PRO A 385 1.59 13.38 21.34
C PRO A 385 3.05 13.08 21.05
N THR A 386 3.32 12.08 20.22
CA THR A 386 4.69 11.64 19.87
C THR A 386 5.57 12.82 19.44
N GLU A 387 4.96 13.96 19.08
CA GLU A 387 5.55 15.27 18.81
C GLU A 387 6.29 15.93 20.00
N GLN A 388 5.90 15.76 21.27
CA GLN A 388 6.55 16.46 22.40
C GLN A 388 7.77 15.73 23.00
N ILE A 389 7.95 14.43 22.74
CA ILE A 389 9.19 13.73 23.12
C ILE A 389 10.32 14.03 22.13
N LEU A 390 9.98 14.38 20.88
CA LEU A 390 10.98 14.67 19.85
C LEU A 390 11.57 16.08 19.96
N THR A 391 10.82 17.08 20.41
CA THR A 391 11.34 18.44 20.62
C THR A 391 12.18 18.56 21.89
N ALA A 392 11.78 17.93 22.99
CA ALA A 392 12.57 17.94 24.23
C ALA A 392 13.92 17.18 24.12
N GLY A 393 14.07 16.29 23.12
CA GLY A 393 15.32 15.61 22.82
C GLY A 393 16.28 16.40 21.91
N GLN A 394 15.79 17.42 21.18
CA GLN A 394 16.61 18.26 20.30
C GLN A 394 17.25 19.45 21.04
N ASP A 395 16.60 19.98 22.06
CA ASP A 395 17.16 21.10 22.85
C ASP A 395 18.32 20.67 23.76
N ILE A 396 18.47 19.37 24.03
CA ILE A 396 19.57 18.85 24.87
C ILE A 396 20.85 18.58 24.05
N GLN A 397 20.80 18.49 22.72
CA GLN A 397 21.99 18.24 21.90
C GLN A 397 22.64 19.50 21.29
N LEU A 398 22.07 20.68 21.49
CA LEU A 398 22.60 21.94 20.93
C LEU A 398 23.31 22.84 21.96
N GLN A 399 23.42 22.42 23.23
CA GLN A 399 24.16 23.17 24.26
C GLN A 399 25.51 22.55 24.67
N ASP A 400 25.84 21.34 24.23
CA ASP A 400 27.10 20.65 24.59
C ASP A 400 28.10 20.50 23.42
N ILE A 401 27.97 21.32 22.38
CA ILE A 401 29.02 21.50 21.36
C ILE A 401 29.26 23.00 21.18
N ALA A 402 30.06 23.56 22.10
CA ALA A 402 30.83 24.78 21.94
C ALA A 402 32.26 24.49 22.38
#